data_AF-A0A3A4WQ57-F1
#
_entry.id   AF-A0A3A4WQ57-F1
#
_cell.length_a   1.000
_cell.length_b   1.000
_cell.length_c   1.000
_cell.angle_alpha   90.00
_cell.angle_beta   90.00
_cell.angle_gamma   90.00
#
_symmetry.space_group_name_H-M   'P 1'
#
loop_
_entity.id
_entity.type
_entity.pdbx_description
1 polymer ?
#
loop_
_entity_poly.entity_id
_entity_poly.type
_entity_poly.pdbx_seq_one_letter_code
_entity_poly.pdbx_strand_id
1 'polypeptide(L)'
;MLSFETLSATPVSGDYGGGRESGPHRTVLSLDEINAQHIRQALERADGKINGPGGAAEILGLNPNTLRNRMNKLGIPYGRRSWKPHSKV
;
A
#
# COMPACT_ATOMS: atom_id res chain seq x y z
N MET A 1 -29.03 -15.00 20.34
CA MET A 1 -27.56 -14.89 20.25
C MET A 1 -27.07 -15.97 19.30
N LEU A 2 -26.40 -15.61 18.21
CA LEU A 2 -25.80 -16.58 17.29
C LEU A 2 -24.45 -17.01 17.88
N SER A 3 -24.38 -18.24 18.40
CA SER A 3 -23.16 -18.82 18.98
C SER A 3 -22.27 -19.39 17.87
N PHE A 4 -20.97 -19.13 17.96
CA PHE A 4 -19.95 -19.53 16.97
C PHE A 4 -19.41 -20.95 17.21
N GLU A 5 -20.24 -21.87 17.69
CA GLU A 5 -19.82 -23.20 18.17
C GLU A 5 -19.82 -24.30 17.10
N THR A 6 -19.81 -23.98 15.81
CA THR A 6 -19.86 -25.04 14.76
C THR A 6 -18.95 -24.76 13.58
N LEU A 7 -17.71 -24.38 13.86
CA LEU A 7 -16.60 -24.58 12.92
C LEU A 7 -15.65 -25.61 13.51
N SER A 8 -16.07 -26.88 13.56
CA SER A 8 -15.10 -27.97 13.62
C SER A 8 -14.45 -28.08 12.24
N ALA A 9 -13.24 -27.53 12.14
CA ALA A 9 -12.36 -27.84 11.03
C ALA A 9 -12.14 -29.35 11.04
N THR A 10 -12.70 -30.08 10.08
CA THR A 10 -12.30 -31.46 9.83
C THR A 10 -10.81 -31.43 9.51
N PRO A 11 -9.95 -32.15 10.25
CA PRO A 11 -8.56 -32.28 9.87
C PRO A 11 -8.55 -33.10 8.58
N VAL A 12 -8.38 -32.42 7.44
CA VAL A 12 -8.06 -33.09 6.20
C VAL A 12 -6.68 -33.70 6.39
N SER A 13 -6.65 -35.02 6.60
CA SER A 13 -5.45 -35.84 6.52
C SER A 13 -5.05 -35.94 5.05
N GLY A 14 -4.69 -34.80 4.47
CA GLY A 14 -4.05 -34.70 3.18
C GLY A 14 -2.55 -34.80 3.39
N ASP A 15 -1.95 -35.78 2.74
CA ASP A 15 -0.53 -35.89 2.46
C ASP A 15 -0.01 -34.58 1.82
N TYR A 16 0.36 -33.59 2.64
CA TYR A 16 1.05 -32.37 2.21
C TYR A 16 2.55 -32.66 2.07
N GLY A 17 2.90 -33.72 1.35
CA GLY A 17 4.24 -33.92 0.84
C GLY A 17 4.52 -32.91 -0.25
N GLY A 18 5.42 -31.95 0.02
CA GLY A 18 5.96 -31.09 -1.03
C GLY A 18 6.28 -29.67 -0.56
N GLY A 19 7.54 -29.47 -0.16
CA GLY A 19 8.07 -28.20 0.30
C GLY A 19 7.75 -27.02 -0.62
N ARG A 20 7.22 -25.95 -0.01
CA ARG A 20 7.24 -24.56 -0.53
C ARG A 20 7.35 -23.52 0.58
N GLU A 21 7.92 -23.88 1.72
CA GLU A 21 8.32 -22.91 2.74
C GLU A 21 9.67 -22.29 2.39
N SER A 22 9.65 -21.45 1.36
CA SER A 22 10.62 -20.38 1.10
C SER A 22 10.11 -19.45 -0.02
N GLY A 23 8.81 -19.14 -0.01
CA GLY A 23 8.43 -17.80 -0.47
C GLY A 23 9.01 -16.80 0.52
N PRO A 24 9.55 -15.63 0.11
CA PRO A 24 10.01 -14.63 1.07
C PRO A 24 8.84 -14.41 2.02
N HIS A 25 9.05 -14.70 3.31
CA HIS A 25 8.09 -14.39 4.35
C HIS A 25 7.78 -12.92 4.17
N ARG A 26 6.61 -12.62 3.59
CA ARG A 26 6.24 -11.26 3.19
C ARG A 26 6.09 -10.52 4.50
N THR A 27 7.19 -9.95 4.96
CA THR A 27 7.27 -9.16 6.18
C THR A 27 6.12 -8.17 6.06
N VAL A 28 5.20 -8.24 7.01
CA VAL A 28 4.04 -7.36 7.00
C VAL A 28 4.61 -5.95 7.10
N LEU A 29 4.55 -5.22 5.99
CA LEU A 29 5.04 -3.85 5.93
C LEU A 29 4.26 -3.01 6.94
N SER A 30 4.95 -2.05 7.54
CA SER A 30 4.28 -1.07 8.38
C SER A 30 3.24 -0.30 7.56
N LEU A 31 2.22 0.22 8.25
CA LEU A 31 1.21 1.05 7.61
C LEU A 31 1.85 2.27 6.92
N ASP A 32 2.91 2.84 7.50
CA ASP A 32 3.64 3.98 6.92
C ASP A 32 4.37 3.60 5.63
N GLU A 33 4.96 2.40 5.53
CA GLU A 33 5.58 1.89 4.30
C GLU A 33 4.55 1.63 3.19
N ILE A 34 3.41 1.01 3.54
CA ILE A 34 2.31 0.79 2.60
C ILE A 34 1.80 2.13 2.07
N ASN A 35 1.57 3.09 2.97
CA ASN A 35 1.15 4.43 2.58
C ASN A 35 2.18 5.11 1.70
N ALA A 36 3.47 5.02 2.03
CA ALA A 36 4.53 5.63 1.25
C ALA A 36 4.57 5.04 -0.17
N GLN A 37 4.49 3.71 -0.30
CA GLN A 37 4.42 3.06 -1.60
C GLN A 37 3.19 3.51 -2.40
N HIS A 38 2.03 3.56 -1.76
CA HIS A 38 0.78 3.93 -2.43
C HIS A 38 0.78 5.39 -2.88
N ILE A 39 1.31 6.30 -2.07
CA ILE A 39 1.46 7.73 -2.42
C ILE A 39 2.41 7.90 -3.60
N ARG A 40 3.54 7.19 -3.62
CA ARG A 40 4.49 7.26 -4.75
C ARG A 40 3.82 6.84 -6.05
N GLN A 41 3.10 5.73 -6.05
CA GLN A 41 2.35 5.26 -7.23
C GLN A 41 1.31 6.26 -7.71
N ALA A 42 0.60 6.93 -6.79
CA ALA A 42 -0.35 7.97 -7.14
C ALA A 42 0.34 9.20 -7.75
N LEU A 43 1.51 9.60 -7.23
CA LEU A 43 2.31 10.69 -7.78
C LEU A 43 2.84 10.36 -9.18
N GLU A 44 3.25 9.12 -9.45
CA GLU A 44 3.65 8.67 -10.79
C GLU A 44 2.50 8.80 -11.79
N ARG A 45 1.31 8.30 -11.42
CA ARG A 45 0.10 8.39 -12.26
C ARG A 45 -0.34 9.84 -12.48
N ALA A 46 -0.08 10.71 -11.52
CA ALA A 46 -0.44 12.12 -11.56
C ALA A 46 0.66 13.02 -12.15
N ASP A 47 1.77 12.47 -12.66
CA ASP A 47 2.92 13.26 -13.16
C ASP A 47 3.44 14.28 -12.11
N GLY A 48 3.46 13.87 -10.84
CA GLY A 48 3.85 14.72 -9.71
C GLY A 48 2.83 15.82 -9.35
N LYS A 49 1.65 15.84 -9.97
CA LYS A 49 0.54 16.75 -9.62
C LYS A 49 -0.14 16.29 -8.33
N ILE A 50 -0.29 17.19 -7.37
CA ILE A 50 -0.89 16.87 -6.07
C ILE A 50 -2.39 17.14 -6.07
N ASN A 51 -2.82 18.27 -6.65
CA ASN A 51 -4.20 18.76 -6.55
C ASN A 51 -4.80 19.05 -7.93
N GLY A 52 -6.13 19.08 -8.00
CA GLY A 52 -6.93 19.27 -9.21
C GLY A 52 -7.17 17.96 -9.98
N PRO A 53 -7.90 18.03 -11.11
CA PRO A 53 -8.27 16.85 -11.89
C PRO A 53 -7.03 16.04 -12.32
N GLY A 54 -7.04 14.74 -12.10
CA GLY A 54 -5.93 13.81 -12.30
C GLY A 54 -4.79 13.95 -11.28
N GLY A 55 -4.96 14.71 -10.20
CA GLY A 55 -3.96 14.86 -9.15
C GLY A 55 -3.90 13.67 -8.20
N ALA A 56 -2.75 13.44 -7.57
CA ALA A 56 -2.54 12.32 -6.65
C ALA A 56 -3.55 12.31 -5.49
N ALA A 57 -3.97 13.48 -4.99
CA ALA A 57 -5.00 13.56 -3.94
C ALA A 57 -6.37 13.07 -4.42
N GLU A 58 -6.76 13.38 -5.65
CA GLU A 58 -8.01 12.91 -6.24
C GLU A 58 -7.96 11.40 -6.51
N ILE A 59 -6.84 10.91 -7.07
CA ILE A 59 -6.63 9.47 -7.31
C ILE A 59 -6.73 8.67 -6.02
N LEU A 60 -6.20 9.20 -4.92
CA LEU A 60 -6.24 8.57 -3.60
C LEU A 60 -7.54 8.83 -2.83
N GLY A 61 -8.44 9.69 -3.33
CA GLY A 61 -9.65 10.10 -2.61
C GLY A 61 -9.36 10.86 -1.30
N LEU A 62 -8.24 11.58 -1.23
CA LEU A 62 -7.80 12.32 -0.05
C LEU A 62 -7.94 13.83 -0.25
N ASN A 63 -8.18 14.55 0.86
CA ASN A 63 -8.01 16.00 0.84
C ASN A 63 -6.53 16.34 0.50
N PRO A 64 -6.27 17.29 -0.42
CA PRO A 64 -4.89 17.66 -0.80
C PRO A 64 -4.01 18.08 0.38
N ASN A 65 -4.58 18.74 1.39
CA ASN A 65 -3.84 19.14 2.60
C ASN A 65 -3.44 17.92 3.45
N THR A 66 -4.35 16.95 3.58
CA THR A 66 -4.07 15.67 4.26
C THR A 66 -2.96 14.91 3.56
N LEU A 67 -2.99 14.85 2.22
CA LEU A 67 -1.93 14.20 1.44
C LEU A 67 -0.57 14.89 1.66
N ARG A 68 -0.52 16.23 1.61
CA ARG A 68 0.72 16.99 1.89
C ARG A 68 1.26 16.72 3.29
N ASN A 69 0.42 16.74 4.31
CA ASN A 69 0.83 16.45 5.68
C ASN A 69 1.39 15.02 5.81
N ARG A 70 0.76 14.05 5.16
CA ARG A 70 1.24 12.67 5.13
C ARG A 70 2.57 12.54 4.38
N MET A 71 2.73 13.21 3.25
CA MET A 71 4.00 13.26 2.51
C MET A 71 5.12 13.90 3.32
N ASN A 72 4.85 15.00 4.02
CA ASN A 72 5.81 15.65 4.93
C ASN A 72 6.23 14.67 6.05
N LYS A 73 5.27 13.98 6.69
CA LYS A 73 5.55 12.98 7.74
C LYS A 73 6.43 11.84 7.22
N LEU A 74 6.17 11.37 6.00
CA LEU A 74 6.87 10.23 5.39
C LEU A 74 8.15 10.64 4.63
N GLY A 75 8.51 11.92 4.62
CA GLY A 75 9.67 12.43 3.89
C GLY A 75 9.58 12.27 2.36
N ILE A 76 8.38 12.25 1.79
CA ILE A 76 8.17 12.08 0.35
C ILE A 76 8.22 13.46 -0.31
N PRO A 77 9.20 13.74 -1.20
CA PRO A 77 9.23 15.00 -1.93
C PRO A 77 8.06 15.08 -2.90
N TYR A 78 7.48 16.27 -3.08
CA TYR A 78 6.32 16.45 -3.94
C TYR A 78 6.34 17.76 -4.72
N GLY A 79 5.56 17.80 -5.80
CA GLY A 79 5.47 18.91 -6.73
C GLY A 79 6.28 18.66 -8.01
N ARG A 80 5.83 19.25 -9.11
CA ARG A 80 6.34 18.99 -10.48
C ARG A 80 7.86 19.09 -10.65
N ARG A 81 8.54 19.93 -9.85
CA ARG A 81 10.00 20.13 -9.93
C ARG A 81 10.80 19.21 -9.01
N SER A 82 10.19 18.71 -7.95
CA SER A 82 10.87 17.97 -6.87
C SER A 82 10.59 16.47 -6.94
N TRP A 83 9.46 16.08 -7.51
CA TRP A 83 9.10 14.68 -7.72
C TRP A 83 9.97 14.08 -8.82
N LYS A 84 10.71 13.02 -8.48
CA LYS A 84 11.40 12.16 -9.43
C LYS A 84 10.89 10.73 -9.19
N PRO A 85 10.29 10.08 -10.21
CA PRO A 85 9.91 8.68 -10.07
C PRO A 85 11.18 7.88 -9.79
N HIS A 86 11.17 7.09 -8.72
CA HIS A 86 12.27 6.19 -8.45
C HIS A 86 12.05 4.96 -9.33
N SER A 87 12.62 5.00 -10.54
CA SER A 87 12.59 3.89 -11.48
C SER A 87 13.03 2.61 -10.76
N LYS A 88 12.15 1.62 -10.74
CA LYS A 88 12.45 0.31 -10.19
C LYS A 88 13.48 -0.35 -11.12
N VAL A 89 14.72 -0.43 -10.67
CA VAL A 89 15.73 -1.37 -11.16
C VAL A 89 15.27 -2.81 -10.94
#